data_AF-A0A349EVS8-F1
#
_entry.id   AF-A0A349EVS8-F1
#
_cell.length_a   1.000
_cell.length_b   1.000
_cell.length_c   1.000
_cell.angle_alpha   90.00
_cell.angle_beta   90.00
_cell.angle_gamma   90.00
#
_symmetry.space_group_name_H-M   'P 1'
#
loop_
_entity.id
_entity.type
_entity.pdbx_description
1 polymer ?
#
loop_
_entity_poly.entity_id
_entity_poly.type
_entity_poly.pdbx_seq_one_letter_code
_entity_poly.pdbx_strand_id
1 'polypeptide(L)'
;NITVVVNNPAATKEESKPVQPVKRVVGAINPNLPPHDKIIRIPFPVRMVDADKEMKSNYNELKSEILSYGAKSRVSNSGDTFRLHKVTFVKITIAGKSLKLYFGLDPKDYANTPLPVQDVSHKNVYKDIPLVFKVKSELSLRRAKQLIADVMDKNNLEQGKIILHNWAAELKDYNPANSKEEDEEE
;
A
#
# COMPACT_ATOMS: atom_id res chain seq x y z
N ASN A 1 -65.83 48.80 -7.67
CA ASN A 1 -64.98 48.60 -8.86
C ASN A 1 -63.55 48.99 -8.56
N ILE A 2 -62.65 48.01 -8.50
CA ILE A 2 -61.27 48.02 -9.03
C ILE A 2 -60.80 46.56 -8.95
N THR A 3 -60.45 46.01 -10.12
CA THR A 3 -59.92 44.67 -10.35
C THR A 3 -58.43 44.80 -10.66
N VAL A 4 -57.57 44.00 -10.03
CA VAL A 4 -56.16 43.76 -10.44
C VAL A 4 -55.87 42.30 -10.07
N VAL A 5 -56.08 41.34 -10.97
CA VAL A 5 -55.12 40.78 -11.95
C VAL A 5 -53.84 40.20 -11.32
N VAL A 6 -53.92 38.91 -10.98
CA VAL A 6 -53.03 37.78 -11.35
C VAL A 6 -51.61 38.14 -11.81
N ASN A 7 -50.58 37.65 -11.11
CA ASN A 7 -49.67 36.62 -11.64
C ASN A 7 -48.58 36.19 -10.64
N ASN A 8 -48.52 34.88 -10.41
CA ASN A 8 -47.45 34.18 -9.73
C ASN A 8 -46.47 33.68 -10.81
N PRO A 9 -45.17 34.05 -10.82
CA PRO A 9 -44.22 33.42 -11.71
C PRO A 9 -43.60 32.18 -11.06
N ALA A 10 -43.67 31.09 -11.81
CA ALA A 10 -43.16 29.77 -11.55
C ALA A 10 -41.68 29.75 -11.16
N ALA A 11 -41.35 28.88 -10.19
CA ALA A 11 -40.01 28.44 -9.91
C ALA A 11 -39.48 27.58 -11.08
N THR A 12 -38.54 28.14 -11.84
CA THR A 12 -37.80 27.40 -12.86
C THR A 12 -36.78 26.50 -12.18
N LYS A 13 -37.01 25.18 -12.24
CA LYS A 13 -35.99 24.15 -12.01
C LYS A 13 -34.89 24.31 -13.05
N GLU A 14 -33.70 24.70 -12.64
CA GLU A 14 -32.50 24.51 -13.46
C GLU A 14 -32.11 23.04 -13.42
N GLU A 15 -32.33 22.38 -14.56
CA GLU A 15 -31.98 20.99 -14.83
C GLU A 15 -30.47 20.91 -15.14
N SER A 16 -29.68 20.46 -14.17
CA SER A 16 -28.24 20.26 -14.33
C SER A 16 -27.97 19.10 -15.28
N LYS A 17 -27.53 19.39 -16.51
CA LYS A 17 -27.07 18.37 -17.46
C LYS A 17 -25.87 17.60 -16.88
N PRO A 18 -25.80 16.26 -17.04
CA PRO A 18 -24.68 15.47 -16.53
C PRO A 18 -23.40 15.79 -17.30
N VAL A 19 -22.39 16.31 -16.61
CA VAL A 19 -21.03 16.49 -17.15
C VAL A 19 -20.40 15.11 -17.32
N GLN A 20 -20.37 14.64 -18.55
CA GLN A 20 -19.64 13.42 -18.91
C GLN A 20 -18.16 13.59 -18.58
N PRO A 21 -17.47 12.59 -17.98
CA PRO A 21 -16.07 12.71 -17.63
C PRO A 21 -15.24 12.85 -18.91
N VAL A 22 -14.62 14.03 -19.10
CA VAL A 22 -13.68 14.29 -20.19
C VAL A 22 -12.54 13.28 -20.08
N LYS A 23 -12.42 12.37 -21.05
CA LYS A 23 -11.27 11.47 -21.17
C LYS A 23 -10.00 12.33 -21.22
N ARG A 24 -9.14 12.23 -20.20
CA ARG A 24 -7.80 12.83 -20.24
C ARG A 24 -7.05 12.21 -21.42
N VAL A 25 -6.78 13.01 -22.45
CA VAL A 25 -5.84 12.65 -23.52
C VAL A 25 -4.45 12.70 -22.90
N VAL A 26 -3.93 11.54 -22.48
CA VAL A 26 -2.55 11.41 -22.03
C VAL A 26 -1.68 11.37 -23.29
N GLY A 27 -1.07 12.49 -23.68
CA GLY A 27 -0.17 12.49 -24.85
C GLY A 27 0.14 13.81 -25.54
N ALA A 28 -0.50 14.93 -25.18
CA ALA A 28 -0.09 16.23 -25.73
C ALA A 28 1.21 16.69 -25.05
N ILE A 29 2.36 16.43 -25.69
CA ILE A 29 3.64 16.99 -25.28
C ILE A 29 3.60 18.47 -25.66
N ASN A 30 3.38 19.36 -24.69
CA ASN A 30 3.48 20.79 -24.93
C ASN A 30 4.93 21.11 -25.32
N PRO A 31 5.21 21.56 -26.57
CA PRO A 31 6.58 21.78 -27.04
C PRO A 31 7.27 22.97 -26.35
N ASN A 32 6.51 23.81 -25.63
CA ASN A 32 6.99 24.98 -24.89
C ASN A 32 7.17 24.73 -23.38
N LEU A 33 7.03 23.49 -22.89
CA LEU A 33 7.34 23.19 -21.49
C LEU A 33 8.86 23.11 -21.31
N PRO A 34 9.45 23.83 -20.34
CA PRO A 34 10.88 23.69 -20.04
C PRO A 34 11.18 22.23 -19.67
N PRO A 35 12.38 21.70 -20.01
CA PRO A 35 12.77 20.35 -19.65
C PRO A 35 12.64 20.16 -18.14
N HIS A 36 11.80 19.23 -17.70
CA HIS A 36 11.77 18.82 -16.31
C HIS A 36 12.97 17.93 -16.03
N ASP A 37 13.62 18.13 -14.88
CA ASP A 37 14.67 17.24 -14.42
C ASP A 37 14.18 15.79 -14.38
N LYS A 38 15.04 14.87 -14.81
CA LYS A 38 14.70 13.45 -14.84
C LYS A 38 14.39 12.98 -13.42
N ILE A 39 13.14 12.62 -13.15
CA ILE A 39 12.71 12.11 -11.84
C ILE A 39 13.39 10.76 -11.59
N ILE A 40 14.41 10.76 -10.73
CA ILE A 40 15.10 9.55 -10.28
C ILE A 40 14.22 8.86 -9.23
N ARG A 41 13.75 7.66 -9.53
CA ARG A 41 13.01 6.83 -8.56
C ARG A 41 14.00 5.99 -7.77
N ILE A 42 14.13 6.29 -6.47
CA ILE A 42 14.99 5.51 -5.58
C ILE A 42 14.28 4.20 -5.20
N PRO A 43 14.87 3.03 -5.49
CA PRO A 43 14.28 1.72 -5.17
C PRO A 43 14.08 1.51 -3.66
N PHE A 44 13.12 0.65 -3.31
CA PHE A 44 12.87 0.26 -1.91
C PHE A 44 14.13 -0.23 -1.16
N PRO A 45 14.95 -1.15 -1.71
CA PRO A 45 16.14 -1.65 -1.01
C PRO A 45 17.11 -0.55 -0.61
N VAL A 46 17.42 0.37 -1.55
CA VAL A 46 18.28 1.53 -1.32
C VAL A 46 17.70 2.41 -0.21
N ARG A 47 16.41 2.74 -0.30
CA ARG A 47 15.73 3.55 0.73
C ARG A 47 15.74 2.89 2.11
N MET A 48 15.70 1.56 2.17
CA MET A 48 15.73 0.81 3.43
C MET A 48 17.13 0.76 4.04
N VAL A 49 18.16 0.65 3.20
CA VAL A 49 19.58 0.75 3.61
C VAL A 49 19.90 2.13 4.17
N ASP A 50 19.31 3.19 3.62
CA ASP A 50 19.51 4.57 4.08
C ASP A 50 18.57 4.98 5.24
N ALA A 51 17.63 4.11 5.62
CA ALA A 51 16.65 4.42 6.65
C ALA A 51 17.25 4.53 8.07
N ASP A 52 16.50 5.20 8.96
CA ASP A 52 16.85 5.33 10.38
C ASP A 52 16.94 3.97 11.07
N LYS A 53 17.74 3.90 12.15
CA LYS A 53 17.96 2.67 12.94
C LYS A 53 16.64 2.05 13.42
N GLU A 54 15.70 2.86 13.89
CA GLU A 54 14.38 2.40 14.34
C GLU A 54 13.60 1.75 13.20
N MET A 55 13.60 2.36 12.01
CA MET A 55 12.89 1.83 10.84
C MET A 55 13.49 0.49 10.39
N LYS A 56 14.82 0.37 10.42
CA LYS A 56 15.53 -0.90 10.15
C LYS A 56 15.18 -1.98 11.17
N SER A 57 15.14 -1.64 12.46
CA SER A 57 14.71 -2.56 13.52
C SER A 57 13.28 -3.05 13.29
N ASN A 58 12.35 -2.11 13.04
CA ASN A 58 10.95 -2.43 12.78
C ASN A 58 10.79 -3.34 11.57
N TYR A 59 11.53 -3.07 10.48
CA TYR A 59 11.52 -3.92 9.29
C TYR A 59 12.05 -5.33 9.59
N ASN A 60 13.17 -5.43 10.31
CA ASN A 60 13.76 -6.73 10.67
C ASN A 60 12.79 -7.57 11.49
N GLU A 61 12.16 -6.97 12.51
CA GLU A 61 11.16 -7.65 13.35
C GLU A 61 9.95 -8.10 12.55
N LEU A 62 9.37 -7.21 11.73
CA LEU A 62 8.19 -7.54 10.91
C LEU A 62 8.51 -8.64 9.89
N LYS A 63 9.68 -8.58 9.26
CA LYS A 63 10.10 -9.58 8.28
C LYS A 63 10.32 -10.94 8.93
N SER A 64 11.04 -10.99 10.06
CA SER A 64 11.21 -12.22 10.82
C SER A 64 9.89 -12.81 11.30
N GLU A 65 8.96 -11.98 11.75
CA GLU A 65 7.61 -12.41 12.14
C GLU A 65 6.89 -13.08 10.96
N ILE A 66 6.81 -12.42 9.80
CA ILE A 66 6.10 -12.93 8.63
C ILE A 66 6.74 -14.21 8.08
N LEU A 67 8.07 -14.27 8.05
CA LEU A 67 8.80 -15.46 7.58
C LEU A 67 8.63 -16.65 8.52
N SER A 68 8.36 -16.42 9.83
CA SER A 68 8.12 -17.51 10.77
C SER A 68 6.86 -18.32 10.44
N TYR A 69 5.90 -17.75 9.71
CA TYR A 69 4.70 -18.44 9.21
C TYR A 69 4.92 -19.23 7.90
N GLY A 70 6.16 -19.30 7.40
CA GLY A 70 6.49 -20.01 6.16
C GLY A 70 6.22 -19.24 4.87
N ALA A 71 5.84 -17.96 4.95
CA ALA A 71 5.71 -17.10 3.76
C ALA A 71 7.07 -16.86 3.10
N LYS A 72 7.10 -16.74 1.76
CA LYS A 72 8.30 -16.37 0.99
C LYS A 72 8.33 -14.85 0.78
N SER A 73 9.51 -14.24 0.97
CA SER A 73 9.76 -12.82 0.68
C SER A 73 10.27 -12.64 -0.75
N ARG A 74 9.68 -11.69 -1.49
CA ARG A 74 10.14 -11.24 -2.81
C ARG A 74 10.35 -9.73 -2.78
N VAL A 75 11.62 -9.32 -2.78
CA VAL A 75 12.03 -7.91 -2.76
C VAL A 75 12.02 -7.34 -4.18
N SER A 76 11.35 -6.19 -4.34
CA SER A 76 11.28 -5.45 -5.60
C SER A 76 11.62 -3.98 -5.39
N ASN A 77 11.80 -3.24 -6.49
CA ASN A 77 11.93 -1.77 -6.46
C ASN A 77 10.77 -1.08 -5.73
N SER A 78 9.57 -1.69 -5.72
CA SER A 78 8.37 -1.12 -5.09
C SER A 78 8.23 -1.41 -3.60
N GLY A 79 8.90 -2.45 -3.09
CA GLY A 79 8.66 -2.99 -1.75
C GLY A 79 8.99 -4.48 -1.64
N ASP A 80 8.88 -4.98 -0.42
CA ASP A 80 9.01 -6.40 -0.08
C ASP A 80 7.62 -7.04 0.01
N THR A 81 7.38 -8.09 -0.78
CA THR A 81 6.08 -8.77 -0.88
C THR A 81 6.19 -10.17 -0.31
N PHE A 82 5.27 -10.53 0.58
CA PHE A 82 5.23 -11.82 1.26
C PHE A 82 4.07 -12.64 0.72
N ARG A 83 4.41 -13.75 0.06
CA ARG A 83 3.45 -14.63 -0.61
C ARG A 83 3.70 -16.09 -0.23
N LEU A 84 2.65 -16.87 -0.30
CA LEU A 84 2.74 -18.33 -0.27
C LEU A 84 1.82 -18.88 -1.36
N HIS A 85 2.38 -19.69 -2.25
CA HIS A 85 1.71 -20.14 -3.47
C HIS A 85 1.12 -18.95 -4.27
N LYS A 86 -0.19 -18.96 -4.53
CA LYS A 86 -0.90 -17.93 -5.30
C LYS A 86 -1.48 -16.80 -4.44
N VAL A 87 -1.24 -16.79 -3.13
CA VAL A 87 -1.83 -15.83 -2.20
C VAL A 87 -0.78 -14.86 -1.68
N THR A 88 -1.08 -13.56 -1.75
CA THR A 88 -0.27 -12.50 -1.15
C THR A 88 -0.86 -12.11 0.19
N PHE A 89 -0.08 -12.24 1.25
CA PHE A 89 -0.56 -11.94 2.61
C PHE A 89 -0.24 -10.51 3.02
N VAL A 90 1.02 -10.13 2.82
CA VAL A 90 1.55 -8.86 3.30
C VAL A 90 2.46 -8.23 2.26
N LYS A 91 2.42 -6.91 2.13
CA LYS A 91 3.46 -6.15 1.41
C LYS A 91 3.96 -5.01 2.27
N ILE A 92 5.27 -4.87 2.39
CA ILE A 92 5.93 -3.78 3.10
C ILE A 92 6.50 -2.79 2.10
N THR A 93 6.24 -1.51 2.33
CA THR A 93 6.75 -0.38 1.55
C THR A 93 7.18 0.76 2.48
N ILE A 94 7.85 1.78 1.92
CA ILE A 94 8.28 2.97 2.69
C ILE A 94 7.41 4.17 2.34
N ALA A 95 6.81 4.79 3.36
CA ALA A 95 6.06 6.04 3.26
C ALA A 95 6.70 7.11 4.15
N GLY A 96 7.48 8.02 3.54
CA GLY A 96 8.24 9.02 4.28
C GLY A 96 9.24 8.37 5.24
N LYS A 97 9.10 8.66 6.54
CA LYS A 97 9.90 8.11 7.65
C LYS A 97 9.23 6.92 8.36
N SER A 98 8.35 6.20 7.66
CA SER A 98 7.54 5.14 8.25
C SER A 98 7.37 3.96 7.30
N LEU A 99 7.17 2.77 7.87
CA LEU A 99 6.81 1.60 7.09
C LEU A 99 5.30 1.61 6.84
N LYS A 100 4.92 1.27 5.61
CA LYS A 100 3.52 1.14 5.21
C LYS A 100 3.30 -0.30 4.77
N LEU A 101 2.42 -0.98 5.52
CA LEU A 101 2.05 -2.36 5.31
C LEU A 101 0.69 -2.43 4.61
N TYR A 102 0.56 -3.41 3.73
CA TYR A 102 -0.67 -3.81 3.07
C TYR A 102 -0.96 -5.25 3.47
N PHE A 103 -2.22 -5.56 3.78
CA PHE A 103 -2.64 -6.84 4.32
C PHE A 103 -3.84 -7.39 3.54
N GLY A 104 -3.88 -8.72 3.40
CA GLY A 104 -5.00 -9.49 2.83
C GLY A 104 -6.21 -9.61 3.75
N LEU A 105 -6.59 -8.53 4.41
CA LEU A 105 -7.75 -8.43 5.32
C LEU A 105 -8.79 -7.48 4.75
N ASP A 106 -10.06 -7.62 5.17
CA ASP A 106 -11.10 -6.64 4.81
C ASP A 106 -10.97 -5.41 5.73
N PRO A 107 -10.74 -4.19 5.20
CA PRO A 107 -10.70 -2.97 6.01
C PRO A 107 -11.96 -2.72 6.84
N LYS A 108 -13.12 -3.25 6.41
CA LYS A 108 -14.41 -3.05 7.09
C LYS A 108 -14.47 -3.73 8.44
N ASP A 109 -13.82 -4.88 8.60
CA ASP A 109 -13.76 -5.63 9.86
C ASP A 109 -13.09 -4.82 10.97
N TYR A 110 -12.24 -3.86 10.59
CA TYR A 110 -11.46 -3.04 11.51
C TYR A 110 -12.00 -1.61 11.65
N ALA A 111 -13.09 -1.24 10.97
CA ALA A 111 -13.63 0.12 10.96
C ALA A 111 -14.04 0.64 12.36
N ASN A 112 -14.47 -0.27 13.25
CA ASN A 112 -14.88 0.04 14.62
C ASN A 112 -13.76 -0.18 15.65
N THR A 113 -12.54 -0.50 15.20
CA THR A 113 -11.39 -0.73 16.07
C THR A 113 -10.58 0.57 16.23
N PRO A 114 -9.80 0.73 17.32
CA PRO A 114 -8.90 1.87 17.48
C PRO A 114 -7.67 1.82 16.56
N LEU A 115 -7.63 0.90 15.59
CA LEU A 115 -6.54 0.75 14.64
C LEU A 115 -6.70 1.76 13.50
N PRO A 116 -5.71 2.63 13.24
CA PRO A 116 -5.76 3.56 12.11
C PRO A 116 -5.50 2.86 10.77
N VAL A 117 -6.49 2.11 10.29
CA VAL A 117 -6.45 1.39 9.01
C VAL A 117 -6.97 2.25 7.86
N GLN A 118 -6.53 1.95 6.63
CA GLN A 118 -7.00 2.60 5.39
C GLN A 118 -7.39 1.55 4.36
N ASP A 119 -8.41 1.83 3.56
CA ASP A 119 -8.82 0.97 2.44
C ASP A 119 -8.19 1.44 1.12
N VAL A 120 -7.49 0.54 0.42
CA VAL A 120 -6.93 0.76 -0.91
C VAL A 120 -7.41 -0.24 -1.98
N SER A 121 -8.49 -0.96 -1.72
CA SER A 121 -9.14 -1.91 -2.63
C SER A 121 -9.49 -1.32 -4.00
N HIS A 122 -9.71 0.00 -4.07
CA HIS A 122 -9.95 0.73 -5.31
C HIS A 122 -8.79 0.67 -6.32
N LYS A 123 -7.57 0.29 -5.89
CA LYS A 123 -6.41 0.13 -6.77
C LYS A 123 -6.24 -1.33 -7.17
N ASN A 124 -6.25 -1.60 -8.47
CA ASN A 124 -6.09 -2.95 -9.02
C ASN A 124 -4.88 -3.73 -8.44
N VAL A 125 -3.75 -3.05 -8.25
CA VAL A 125 -2.51 -3.63 -7.68
C VAL A 125 -2.61 -4.04 -6.21
N TYR A 126 -3.64 -3.61 -5.48
CA TYR A 126 -3.82 -3.89 -4.05
C TYR A 126 -5.17 -4.54 -3.75
N LYS A 127 -5.83 -5.14 -4.76
CA LYS A 127 -7.11 -5.83 -4.55
C LYS A 127 -7.00 -7.01 -3.58
N ASP A 128 -5.91 -7.76 -3.68
CA ASP A 128 -5.65 -8.93 -2.83
C ASP A 128 -5.16 -8.54 -1.43
N ILE A 129 -4.66 -7.31 -1.28
CA ILE A 129 -4.09 -6.76 -0.03
C ILE A 129 -4.65 -5.35 0.26
N PRO A 130 -5.98 -5.21 0.48
CA PRO A 130 -6.64 -3.90 0.49
C PRO A 130 -6.49 -3.13 1.80
N LEU A 131 -6.16 -3.79 2.92
CA LEU A 131 -6.02 -3.13 4.23
C LEU A 131 -4.64 -2.54 4.39
N VAL A 132 -4.57 -1.24 4.67
CA VAL A 132 -3.31 -0.51 4.87
C VAL A 132 -3.13 -0.06 6.30
N PHE A 133 -1.92 -0.24 6.82
CA PHE A 133 -1.51 0.24 8.13
C PHE A 133 -0.12 0.88 8.08
N LYS A 134 0.14 1.86 8.96
CA LYS A 134 1.43 2.55 9.04
C LYS A 134 2.12 2.31 10.37
N VAL A 135 3.37 1.88 10.32
CA VAL A 135 4.23 1.65 11.49
C VAL A 135 5.19 2.81 11.66
N LYS A 136 5.05 3.53 12.76
CA LYS A 136 5.77 4.76 13.13
C LYS A 136 6.34 4.76 14.54
N SER A 137 5.93 3.82 15.37
CA SER A 137 6.25 3.73 16.79
C SER A 137 6.11 2.29 17.28
N GLU A 138 6.63 2.00 18.47
CA GLU A 138 6.52 0.68 19.09
C GLU A 138 5.08 0.20 19.26
N LEU A 139 4.14 1.08 19.65
CA LEU A 139 2.72 0.72 19.74
C LEU A 139 2.15 0.30 18.38
N SER A 140 2.51 1.02 17.32
CA SER A 140 2.07 0.64 15.98
C SER A 140 2.75 -0.65 15.50
N LEU A 141 3.98 -0.93 15.91
CA LEU A 141 4.65 -2.20 15.61
C LEU A 141 3.91 -3.38 16.24
N ARG A 142 3.53 -3.29 17.52
CA ARG A 142 2.74 -4.32 18.20
C ARG A 142 1.39 -4.56 17.50
N ARG A 143 0.69 -3.48 17.13
CA ARG A 143 -0.56 -3.56 16.35
C ARG A 143 -0.36 -4.18 14.96
N ALA A 144 0.76 -3.91 14.31
CA ALA A 144 1.09 -4.52 13.03
C ALA A 144 1.34 -6.03 13.17
N LYS A 145 2.00 -6.48 14.25
CA LYS A 145 2.15 -7.92 14.54
C LYS A 145 0.80 -8.60 14.78
N GLN A 146 -0.13 -7.94 15.47
CA GLN A 146 -1.51 -8.43 15.61
C GLN A 146 -2.19 -8.59 14.24
N LEU A 147 -2.10 -7.60 13.36
CA LEU A 147 -2.65 -7.71 12.01
C LEU A 147 -1.97 -8.80 11.16
N ILE A 148 -0.67 -9.05 11.37
CA ILE A 148 0.03 -10.18 10.73
C ILE A 148 -0.58 -11.49 11.22
N ALA A 149 -0.72 -11.67 12.53
CA ALA A 149 -1.34 -12.87 13.10
C ALA A 149 -2.76 -13.08 12.54
N ASP A 150 -3.61 -12.05 12.53
CA ASP A 150 -4.97 -12.13 11.97
C ASP A 150 -4.98 -12.57 10.49
N VAL A 151 -4.06 -12.06 9.67
CA VAL A 151 -3.92 -12.48 8.26
C VAL A 151 -3.54 -13.96 8.19
N MET A 152 -2.55 -14.38 8.98
CA MET A 152 -2.03 -15.75 8.92
C MET A 152 -3.05 -16.76 9.45
N ASP A 153 -3.75 -16.42 10.53
CA ASP A 153 -4.83 -17.22 11.12
C ASP A 153 -5.97 -17.40 10.13
N LYS A 154 -6.38 -16.34 9.41
CA LYS A 154 -7.39 -16.42 8.35
C LYS A 154 -6.98 -17.37 7.20
N ASN A 155 -5.69 -17.59 7.01
CA ASN A 155 -5.13 -18.49 6.00
C ASN A 155 -4.68 -19.84 6.59
N ASN A 156 -4.99 -20.14 7.85
CA ASN A 156 -4.62 -21.36 8.57
C ASN A 156 -3.11 -21.64 8.58
N LEU A 157 -2.30 -20.59 8.74
CA LEU A 157 -0.85 -20.71 8.86
C LEU A 157 -0.43 -20.64 10.32
N GLU A 158 0.28 -21.67 10.77
CA GLU A 158 0.82 -21.71 12.14
C GLU A 158 2.15 -20.96 12.22
N GLN A 159 2.37 -20.31 13.36
CA GLN A 159 3.62 -19.60 13.61
C GLN A 159 4.74 -20.60 13.94
N GLY A 160 5.79 -20.60 13.13
CA GLY A 160 7.01 -21.35 13.38
C GLY A 160 8.00 -20.61 14.28
N LYS A 161 9.29 -20.96 14.13
CA LYS A 161 10.38 -20.33 14.90
C LYS A 161 10.73 -18.96 14.33
N ILE A 162 10.74 -17.94 15.18
CA ILE A 162 11.23 -16.61 14.80
C ILE A 162 12.76 -16.64 14.77
N ILE A 163 13.33 -16.29 13.62
CA ILE A 163 14.78 -16.16 13.44
C ILE A 163 15.16 -14.69 13.61
N LEU A 164 15.98 -14.39 14.62
CA LEU A 164 16.56 -13.05 14.76
C LEU A 164 17.61 -12.86 13.66
N HIS A 165 17.30 -11.99 12.70
CA HIS A 165 18.17 -11.77 11.54
C HIS A 165 18.13 -10.30 11.09
N ASN A 166 19.25 -9.81 10.56
CA ASN A 166 19.38 -8.43 10.10
C ASN A 166 19.09 -8.30 8.60
N TRP A 167 17.81 -8.47 8.24
CA TRP A 167 17.35 -8.39 6.85
C TRP A 167 17.65 -7.06 6.16
N ALA A 168 17.69 -5.95 6.90
CA ALA A 168 17.99 -4.63 6.34
C ALA A 168 19.42 -4.52 5.80
N ALA A 169 20.37 -5.28 6.35
CA ALA A 169 21.75 -5.26 5.90
C ALA A 169 21.94 -5.99 4.55
N GLU A 170 21.19 -7.08 4.33
CA GLU A 170 21.26 -7.87 3.10
C GLU A 170 20.74 -7.11 1.87
N LEU A 171 19.90 -6.10 2.09
CA LEU A 171 19.40 -5.24 1.00
C LEU A 171 20.50 -4.43 0.31
N LYS A 172 21.70 -4.34 0.89
CA LYS A 172 22.86 -3.68 0.26
C LYS A 172 23.32 -4.38 -0.99
N ASP A 173 23.22 -5.71 -1.02
CA ASP A 173 23.67 -6.54 -2.13
C ASP A 173 22.58 -6.74 -3.19
N TYR A 174 21.45 -6.02 -3.07
CA TYR A 174 20.33 -6.12 -4.00
C TYR A 174 20.73 -5.65 -5.40
N ASN A 175 20.85 -6.60 -6.33
CA ASN A 175 20.93 -6.33 -7.76
C ASN A 175 19.56 -6.58 -8.42
N PRO A 176 18.90 -5.57 -9.01
CA PRO A 176 17.61 -5.74 -9.66
C PRO A 176 17.63 -6.74 -10.83
N ALA A 177 18.81 -7.04 -11.40
CA ALA A 177 18.96 -8.01 -12.49
C ALA A 177 18.66 -9.47 -12.07
N ASN A 178 19.06 -9.89 -10.86
CA ASN A 178 18.85 -11.27 -10.38
C ASN A 178 17.36 -11.58 -10.10
N SER A 179 16.56 -10.57 -9.76
CA SER A 179 15.15 -10.78 -9.38
C SER A 179 14.23 -11.25 -10.51
N LYS A 180 14.73 -11.32 -11.75
CA LYS A 180 14.00 -11.83 -12.92
C LYS A 180 14.20 -13.33 -13.16
N GLU A 181 15.29 -13.91 -12.68
CA GLU A 181 15.64 -15.32 -12.96
C GLU A 181 14.81 -16.29 -12.09
N GLU A 182 14.44 -15.89 -10.86
CA GLU A 182 13.59 -16.70 -9.98
C GLU A 182 12.12 -16.83 -10.46
N ASP A 183 11.68 -16.04 -11.43
CA ASP A 183 10.30 -16.06 -11.95
C ASP A 183 10.14 -17.07 -13.13
N GLU A 184 11.22 -17.68 -13.65
CA GLU A 184 11.15 -18.68 -14.74
C GLU A 184 11.18 -20.14 -14.25
N GLU A 185 11.37 -20.38 -12.93
CA GLU A 185 11.55 -21.73 -12.37
C GLU A 185 10.36 -22.29 -11.53
N GLU A 186 9.23 -21.57 -11.39
CA GLU A 186 8.01 -22.07 -10.69
C GLU A 186 6.79 -22.29 -11.60
#